data_AF-A0A556MMV1-F1
#
_entry.id   AF-A0A556MMV1-F1
#
_cell.length_a   1.000
_cell.length_b   1.000
_cell.length_c   1.000
_cell.angle_alpha   90.00
_cell.angle_beta   90.00
_cell.angle_gamma   90.00
#
_symmetry.space_group_name_H-M   'P 1'
#
loop_
_entity.id
_entity.type
_entity.pdbx_description
1 polymer ?
#
loop_
_entity_poly.entity_id
_entity_poly.type
_entity_poly.pdbx_seq_one_letter_code
_entity_poly.pdbx_strand_id
1 'polypeptide(L)' 'MEGSLLKMDKVLRNIRGRRCLNPTQYDMAGRLSMSQHGYSKIENGLSQLSLERFMQIAVSLEISVDDLIA' A
#
# COMPACT_ATOMS: atom_id res chain seq x y z
N MET A 1 18.25 -13.48 -6.26
CA MET A 1 17.67 -12.11 -6.21
C MET A 1 16.20 -12.06 -6.64
N GLU A 2 15.63 -13.09 -7.28
CA GLU A 2 14.21 -13.10 -7.73
C GLU A 2 13.17 -13.20 -6.60
N GLY A 3 13.50 -13.85 -5.48
CA GLY A 3 12.55 -14.04 -4.37
C GLY A 3 12.12 -12.77 -3.63
N SER A 4 12.84 -11.65 -3.79
CA SER A 4 12.50 -10.36 -3.17
C SER A 4 11.40 -9.61 -3.93
N LEU A 5 11.36 -9.73 -5.25
CA LEU A 5 10.42 -9.02 -6.11
C LEU A 5 9.00 -9.60 -5.99
N LEU A 6 8.90 -10.94 -5.96
CA LEU A 6 7.63 -11.65 -5.79
C LEU A 6 6.91 -11.29 -4.48
N LYS A 7 7.68 -11.00 -3.42
CA LYS A 7 7.16 -10.59 -2.10
C LYS A 7 6.57 -9.18 -2.12
N MET A 8 7.24 -8.22 -2.77
CA MET A 8 6.73 -6.86 -2.87
C MET A 8 5.45 -6.79 -3.72
N ASP A 9 5.40 -7.51 -4.84
CA ASP A 9 4.21 -7.55 -5.69
C ASP A 9 2.98 -8.09 -4.94
N LYS A 10 3.20 -9.05 -4.04
CA LYS A 10 2.16 -9.60 -3.16
C LYS A 10 1.66 -8.54 -2.18
N VAL A 11 2.56 -7.84 -1.49
CA VAL A 11 2.20 -6.73 -0.59
C VAL A 11 1.38 -5.67 -1.32
N LEU A 12 1.83 -5.24 -2.49
CA LEU A 12 1.11 -4.24 -3.28
C LEU A 12 -0.26 -4.77 -3.74
N ARG A 13 -0.40 -6.06 -4.06
CA ARG A 13 -1.71 -6.67 -4.38
C ARG A 13 -2.63 -6.66 -3.16
N ASN A 14 -2.12 -6.98 -1.98
CA ASN A 14 -2.91 -6.99 -0.74
C ASN A 14 -3.40 -5.58 -0.40
N ILE A 15 -2.54 -4.56 -0.52
CA ILE A 15 -2.91 -3.15 -0.35
C ILE A 15 -4.07 -2.78 -1.29
N ARG A 16 -3.94 -3.07 -2.59
CA ARG A 16 -4.99 -2.79 -3.59
C ARG A 16 -6.28 -3.54 -3.27
N GLY A 17 -6.17 -4.83 -2.95
CA GLY A 17 -7.32 -5.70 -2.67
C GLY A 17 -8.11 -5.20 -1.47
N ARG A 18 -7.42 -4.81 -0.39
CA ARG A 18 -8.06 -4.23 0.79
C ARG A 18 -8.71 -2.89 0.47
N ARG A 19 -8.00 -2.01 -0.23
CA ARG A 19 -8.50 -0.69 -0.63
C ARG A 19 -9.73 -0.77 -1.53
N CYS A 20 -9.82 -1.74 -2.44
CA CYS A 20 -10.99 -1.92 -3.30
C CYS A 20 -12.32 -2.10 -2.53
N LEU A 21 -12.25 -2.46 -1.24
CA LEU A 21 -13.41 -2.57 -0.36
C LEU A 21 -13.85 -1.24 0.27
N ASN A 22 -13.05 -0.17 0.15
CA ASN A 22 -13.01 1.08 0.95
C ASN A 22 -11.78 1.07 1.88
N PRO A 23 -11.01 2.17 2.03
CA PRO A 23 -11.08 3.54 1.43
C PRO A 23 -10.75 3.68 -0.07
N THR A 24 -11.09 4.78 -0.75
CA THR A 24 -10.62 5.05 -2.13
C THR A 24 -9.14 5.47 -2.18
N GLN A 25 -8.54 5.58 -3.38
CA GLN A 25 -7.18 6.12 -3.50
C GLN A 25 -7.09 7.59 -3.07
N TYR A 26 -8.17 8.37 -3.27
CA TYR A 26 -8.24 9.75 -2.83
C TYR A 26 -8.27 9.83 -1.30
N ASP A 27 -9.08 8.98 -0.66
CA ASP A 27 -9.17 8.90 0.80
C ASP A 27 -7.84 8.46 1.42
N MET A 28 -7.19 7.44 0.84
CA MET A 28 -5.87 6.99 1.28
C MET A 28 -4.83 8.10 1.15
N ALA A 29 -4.82 8.82 0.04
CA ALA A 29 -3.90 9.94 -0.16
C ALA A 29 -4.14 11.05 0.86
N GLY A 30 -5.40 11.37 1.18
CA GLY A 30 -5.77 12.30 2.24
C GLY A 30 -5.28 11.86 3.62
N ARG A 31 -5.54 10.60 4.00
CA ARG A 31 -5.07 10.00 5.28
C ARG A 31 -3.55 10.02 5.40
N LEU A 32 -2.83 9.89 4.29
CA LEU A 32 -1.36 9.83 4.23
C LEU A 32 -0.69 11.18 3.95
N SER A 33 -1.47 12.27 3.86
CA SER A 33 -0.98 13.61 3.51
C SER A 33 -0.14 13.63 2.23
N MET A 34 -0.62 12.99 1.17
CA MET A 34 0.04 12.93 -0.13
C MET A 34 -0.94 13.14 -1.29
N SER A 35 -0.42 13.28 -2.52
CA SER A 35 -1.28 13.35 -3.70
C SER A 35 -1.85 11.98 -4.07
N GLN A 36 -3.06 11.96 -4.63
CA GLN A 36 -3.67 10.72 -5.16
C GLN A 36 -2.80 10.07 -6.24
N HIS A 37 -2.12 10.87 -7.06
CA HIS A 37 -1.15 10.37 -8.03
C HIS A 37 0.07 9.70 -7.36
N GLY A 38 0.57 10.28 -6.27
CA GLY A 38 1.66 9.70 -5.49
C GLY A 38 1.25 8.36 -4.87
N TYR A 39 0.05 8.27 -4.30
CA TYR A 39 -0.48 7.01 -3.77
C TYR A 39 -0.68 5.96 -4.87
N SER A 40 -1.19 6.36 -6.04
CA SER A 40 -1.31 5.48 -7.21
C SER A 40 0.04 4.93 -7.68
N LYS A 41 1.12 5.71 -7.63
CA LYS A 41 2.47 5.22 -7.94
C LYS A 41 2.94 4.13 -6.98
N ILE A 42 2.64 4.24 -5.68
CA ILE A 42 2.90 3.19 -4.70
C ILE A 42 2.16 1.93 -5.10
N GLU A 43 0.85 2.05 -5.32
CA GLU A 43 0.02 0.95 -5.79
C GLU A 43 0.37 0.46 -7.20
N ASN A 44 1.36 0.98 -7.90
CA ASN A 44 1.80 0.43 -9.18
C ASN A 44 3.26 -0.03 -9.14
N GLY A 45 3.90 0.02 -7.95
CA GLY A 45 5.32 -0.30 -7.80
C GLY A 45 6.25 0.73 -8.47
N LEU A 46 5.71 1.89 -8.87
CA LEU A 46 6.46 2.97 -9.53
C LEU A 46 7.23 3.85 -8.55
N SER A 47 6.96 3.70 -7.25
CA SER A 47 7.70 4.35 -6.18
C SER A 47 8.10 3.33 -5.13
N GLN A 48 9.31 3.47 -4.59
CA GLN A 48 9.77 2.66 -3.47
C GLN A 48 8.88 2.89 -2.25
N LEU A 49 8.42 1.80 -1.65
CA LEU A 49 7.60 1.83 -0.44
C LEU A 49 8.53 1.73 0.78
N SER A 50 8.65 2.82 1.54
CA SER A 50 9.40 2.79 2.80
C SER A 50 8.63 1.99 3.87
N LEU A 51 9.37 1.46 4.87
CA LEU A 51 8.75 0.77 6.01
C LEU A 51 7.76 1.67 6.76
N GLU A 52 8.13 2.93 6.99
CA GLU A 52 7.23 3.91 7.60
C GLU A 52 5.92 4.05 6.82
N ARG A 53 6.02 4.23 5.50
CA ARG A 53 4.83 4.39 4.66
C ARG A 53 4.00 3.12 4.61
N PHE A 54 4.64 1.96 4.62
CA PHE A 54 3.96 0.66 4.72
C PHE A 54 3.14 0.55 6.01
N MET A 55 3.72 0.90 7.16
CA MET A 55 3.00 0.90 8.43
C MET A 55 1.84 1.90 8.44
N GLN A 56 2.03 3.09 7.89
CA GLN A 56 0.95 4.09 7.77
C GLN A 56 -0.20 3.62 6.87
N ILE A 57 0.11 2.90 5.78
CA ILE A 57 -0.89 2.30 4.90
C ILE A 57 -1.71 1.25 5.66
N ALA A 58 -1.06 0.37 6.44
CA ALA A 58 -1.76 -0.63 7.25
C ALA A 58 -2.74 0.02 8.24
N VAL A 59 -2.28 1.04 8.97
CA VAL A 59 -3.12 1.84 9.88
C VAL A 59 -4.28 2.50 9.13
N SER A 60 -4.01 3.10 7.96
CA SER A 60 -5.02 3.78 7.16
C SER A 60 -6.05 2.82 6.54
N LEU A 61 -5.69 1.55 6.35
CA LEU A 61 -6.58 0.47 5.89
C LEU A 61 -7.26 -0.30 7.04
N GLU A 62 -6.98 0.10 8.28
CA GLU A 62 -7.52 -0.51 9.50
C GLU A 62 -7.27 -2.02 9.56
N ILE A 63 -6.05 -2.45 9.19
CA ILE A 63 -5.58 -3.84 9.23
C ILE A 63 -4.16 -3.91 9.77
N SER A 64 -3.72 -5.12 10.16
CA SER A 64 -2.35 -5.31 10.62
C SER A 64 -1.36 -5.32 9.45
N VAL A 65 -0.08 -5.09 9.76
CA VAL A 65 1.01 -5.28 8.79
C VAL A 65 1.15 -6.74 8.37
N ASP A 66 0.81 -7.68 9.25
CA ASP A 66 0.86 -9.11 8.98
C ASP A 66 -0.16 -9.49 7.90
N ASP A 67 -1.36 -8.91 7.94
CA ASP A 67 -2.41 -9.09 6.92
C ASP A 67 -1.96 -8.61 5.53
N LEU A 68 -1.10 -7.59 5.46
CA LEU A 68 -0.56 -7.10 4.19
C LEU A 68 0.58 -7.97 3.65
N ILE A 69 1.24 -8.76 4.48
CA ILE A 69 2.35 -9.66 4.10
C ILE A 69 1.85 -11.07 3.77
N ALA A 70 0.78 -11.50 4.45
CA ALA A 70 0.10 -12.79 4.33
C ALA A 70 -0.39 -13.10 2.91
#